data_AF-A0A7C4RTE2-F1
#
_entry.id   AF-A0A7C4RTE2-F1
#
_cell.length_a   1.000
_cell.length_b   1.000
_cell.length_c   1.000
_cell.angle_alpha   90.00
_cell.angle_beta   90.00
_cell.angle_gamma   90.00
#
_symmetry.space_group_name_H-M   'P 1'
#
loop_
_entity.id
_entity.type
_entity.pdbx_description
1 polymer ?
#
loop_
_entity_poly.entity_id
_entity_poly.type
_entity_poly.pdbx_seq_one_letter_code
_entity_poly.pdbx_strand_id
1 'polypeptide(L)'
;FIARDKKNGRFRDRRGQTLFIDARKLGTMVDRVHRELTEEDIRKIADTYHAWRGDVEANHDSPYKDIPGFCKSATIREIRKHNYILTPGRYVGAAPQKEDDEPFEEKMQRLIAQLREQQAEAKKLDAAIAKNLEELGYGG
;
A
#
# COMPACT_ATOMS: atom_id res chain seq x y z
N PHE A 1 11.78 6.98 -22.89
CA PHE A 1 12.02 7.78 -21.68
C PHE A 1 13.36 8.51 -21.81
N ILE A 2 13.34 9.81 -22.11
CA ILE A 2 14.56 10.64 -22.18
C ILE A 2 14.66 11.36 -20.83
N ALA A 3 15.63 10.98 -19.99
CA ALA A 3 15.92 11.75 -18.80
C ALA A 3 16.61 13.05 -19.23
N ARG A 4 16.03 14.21 -18.87
CA ARG A 4 16.75 15.49 -18.89
C ARG A 4 18.02 15.36 -18.04
N ASP A 5 19.05 16.15 -18.37
CA ASP A 5 20.33 16.11 -17.68
C ASP A 5 20.15 16.14 -16.13
N LYS A 6 20.76 15.17 -15.47
CA LYS A 6 20.68 14.97 -14.02
C LYS A 6 21.71 15.82 -13.25
N LYS A 7 22.60 16.53 -13.96
CA LYS A 7 23.55 17.49 -13.41
C LYS A 7 23.52 18.77 -14.26
N ASN A 8 22.70 19.74 -13.88
CA ASN A 8 22.46 20.93 -14.70
C ASN A 8 22.56 22.27 -13.96
N GLY A 9 23.29 22.34 -12.83
CA GLY A 9 23.56 23.57 -12.07
C GLY A 9 22.34 24.16 -11.33
N ARG A 10 21.14 24.04 -11.92
CA ARG A 10 19.85 24.51 -11.38
C ARG A 10 19.26 23.57 -10.33
N PHE A 11 19.55 22.28 -10.43
CA PHE A 11 18.99 21.24 -9.56
C PHE A 11 20.09 20.47 -8.84
N ARG A 12 19.76 19.77 -7.75
CA ARG A 12 20.72 18.89 -7.08
C ARG A 12 21.20 17.78 -8.02
N ASP A 13 22.44 17.34 -7.82
CA ASP A 13 22.98 16.17 -8.52
C ASP A 13 22.26 14.90 -8.04
N ARG A 14 21.60 14.23 -8.97
CA ARG A 14 20.81 13.01 -8.75
C ARG A 14 21.26 11.87 -9.66
N ARG A 15 22.49 11.93 -10.17
CA ARG A 15 23.08 10.83 -10.96
C ARG A 15 23.17 9.58 -10.09
N GLY A 16 22.91 8.42 -10.69
CA GLY A 16 22.88 7.13 -9.98
C GLY A 16 21.69 6.93 -9.04
N GLN A 17 20.79 7.91 -8.93
CA GLN A 17 19.54 7.85 -8.16
C GLN A 17 18.33 7.72 -9.08
N THR A 18 17.34 6.97 -8.59
CA THR A 18 16.03 6.78 -9.21
C THR A 18 14.95 7.00 -8.15
N LEU A 19 14.01 7.91 -8.42
CA LEU A 19 12.84 8.10 -7.57
C LEU A 19 11.77 7.06 -7.92
N PHE A 20 11.35 6.30 -6.92
CA PHE A 20 10.16 5.46 -6.99
C PHE A 20 9.01 6.16 -6.28
N ILE A 21 7.83 6.18 -6.91
CA ILE A 21 6.57 6.66 -6.33
C ILE A 21 5.54 5.54 -6.49
N ASP A 22 4.96 5.09 -5.40
CA ASP A 22 3.88 4.11 -5.37
C ASP A 22 2.52 4.82 -5.28
N ALA A 23 1.91 5.00 -6.45
CA ALA A 23 0.60 5.64 -6.58
C ALA A 23 -0.58 4.64 -6.52
N ARG A 24 -0.35 3.35 -6.20
CA ARG A 24 -1.41 2.32 -6.25
C ARG A 24 -2.59 2.60 -5.32
N LYS A 25 -2.38 3.38 -4.25
CA LYS A 25 -3.41 3.80 -3.29
C LYS A 25 -3.96 5.20 -3.53
N LEU A 26 -3.45 5.92 -4.55
CA LEU A 26 -3.88 7.27 -4.92
C LEU A 26 -4.96 7.20 -5.99
N GLY A 27 -5.84 8.18 -6.04
CA GLY A 27 -6.93 8.26 -7.01
C GLY A 27 -8.22 7.57 -6.59
N THR A 28 -9.29 7.86 -7.32
CA THR A 28 -10.65 7.35 -7.10
C THR A 28 -11.00 6.29 -8.14
N MET A 29 -11.68 5.23 -7.71
CA MET A 29 -12.18 4.22 -8.65
C MET A 29 -13.35 4.81 -9.42
N VAL A 30 -13.19 4.98 -10.72
CA VAL A 30 -14.27 5.44 -11.61
C VAL A 30 -15.07 4.26 -12.15
N ASP A 31 -14.44 3.08 -12.25
CA ASP A 31 -15.09 1.79 -12.43
C ASP A 31 -14.27 0.67 -11.77
N ARG A 32 -14.64 -0.60 -11.99
CA ARG A 32 -14.01 -1.76 -11.34
C ARG A 32 -12.53 -1.94 -11.67
N VAL A 33 -12.04 -1.42 -12.79
CA VAL A 33 -10.68 -1.63 -13.30
C VAL A 33 -9.90 -0.33 -13.55
N HIS A 34 -10.59 0.81 -13.63
CA HIS A 34 -9.98 2.12 -13.85
C HIS A 34 -9.99 2.97 -12.58
N ARG A 35 -8.86 3.64 -12.36
CA ARG A 35 -8.67 4.61 -11.29
C ARG A 35 -8.17 5.92 -11.90
N GLU A 36 -8.79 7.02 -11.51
CA GLU A 36 -8.36 8.36 -11.91
C GLU A 36 -7.66 9.06 -10.76
N LEU A 37 -6.53 9.70 -11.04
CA LEU A 37 -5.85 10.54 -10.07
C LEU A 37 -6.62 11.84 -9.93
N THR A 38 -6.96 12.19 -8.70
CA THR A 38 -7.54 13.50 -8.40
C THR A 38 -6.48 14.59 -8.60
N GLU A 39 -6.91 15.86 -8.68
CA GLU A 39 -5.94 16.96 -8.71
C GLU A 39 -5.02 16.96 -7.48
N GLU A 40 -5.52 16.54 -6.31
CA GLU A 40 -4.73 16.43 -5.10
C GLU A 40 -3.65 15.35 -5.22
N ASP A 41 -3.99 14.19 -5.80
CA ASP A 41 -3.02 13.12 -6.07
C ASP A 41 -1.92 13.59 -7.04
N ILE A 42 -2.33 14.29 -8.11
CA ILE A 42 -1.41 14.83 -9.12
C ILE A 42 -0.47 15.85 -8.47
N ARG A 43 -1.01 16.80 -7.69
CA ARG A 43 -0.22 17.79 -6.94
C ARG A 43 0.79 17.09 -6.03
N LYS A 44 0.34 16.13 -5.22
CA LYS A 44 1.20 15.37 -4.32
C LYS A 44 2.36 14.67 -5.04
N ILE A 45 2.09 14.03 -6.18
CA ILE A 45 3.12 13.35 -6.99
C ILE A 45 4.10 14.38 -7.58
N ALA A 46 3.58 15.47 -8.15
CA ALA A 46 4.37 16.52 -8.76
C ALA A 46 5.29 17.18 -7.72
N ASP A 47 4.75 17.59 -6.58
CA ASP A 47 5.49 18.24 -5.50
C ASP A 47 6.60 17.32 -4.96
N THR A 48 6.29 16.03 -4.79
CA THR A 48 7.30 15.03 -4.39
C THR A 48 8.44 14.95 -5.40
N TYR A 49 8.13 14.96 -6.69
CA TYR A 49 9.14 14.94 -7.75
C TYR A 49 9.97 16.22 -7.79
N HIS A 50 9.35 17.40 -7.67
CA HIS A 50 10.05 18.68 -7.69
C HIS A 50 10.94 18.86 -6.44
N ALA A 51 10.45 18.50 -5.25
CA ALA A 51 11.24 18.42 -4.04
C ALA A 51 12.42 17.44 -4.20
N TRP A 52 12.18 16.24 -4.74
CA TRP A 52 13.26 15.27 -5.02
C TRP A 52 14.25 15.77 -6.06
N ARG A 53 13.81 16.57 -7.04
CA ARG A 53 14.68 17.18 -8.03
C ARG A 53 15.54 18.27 -7.41
N GLY A 54 15.14 18.84 -6.27
CA GLY A 54 15.80 19.99 -5.64
C GLY A 54 15.49 21.28 -6.39
N ASP A 55 14.24 21.45 -6.78
CA ASP A 55 13.75 22.66 -7.45
C ASP A 55 13.50 23.78 -6.43
N VAL A 56 14.45 24.73 -6.33
CA VAL A 56 14.38 25.86 -5.40
C VAL A 56 13.29 26.87 -5.77
N GLU A 57 12.91 26.94 -7.05
CA GLU A 57 11.87 27.86 -7.54
C GLU A 57 10.45 27.33 -7.34
N ALA A 58 10.31 26.02 -7.09
CA ALA A 58 9.01 25.39 -6.86
C ALA A 58 8.42 25.68 -5.46
N ASN A 59 9.10 26.52 -4.66
CA ASN A 59 8.65 27.06 -3.38
C ASN A 59 8.05 25.98 -2.45
N HIS A 60 8.75 24.85 -2.30
CA HIS A 60 8.32 23.79 -1.41
C HIS A 60 8.61 24.17 0.04
N ASP A 61 7.61 24.03 0.90
CA ASP A 61 7.71 24.26 2.35
C ASP A 61 8.74 23.35 3.04
N SER A 62 9.22 22.29 2.37
CA SER A 62 10.15 21.33 2.96
C SER A 62 11.02 20.59 1.95
N PRO A 63 12.25 20.18 2.35
CA PRO A 63 13.11 19.33 1.53
C PRO A 63 12.52 17.93 1.37
N TYR A 64 12.89 17.26 0.27
CA TYR A 64 12.50 15.88 0.00
C TYR A 64 12.90 14.92 1.12
N LYS A 65 12.00 13.97 1.44
CA LYS A 65 12.24 12.83 2.32
C LYS A 65 11.59 11.58 1.74
N ASP A 66 12.20 10.43 2.00
CA ASP A 66 11.57 9.14 1.72
C ASP A 66 10.37 8.93 2.65
N ILE A 67 9.26 8.45 2.12
CA ILE A 67 8.01 8.24 2.86
C ILE A 67 7.59 6.76 2.68
N PRO A 68 7.56 5.96 3.76
CA PRO A 68 7.16 4.56 3.70
C PRO A 68 5.80 4.38 3.03
N GLY A 69 5.73 3.47 2.06
CA GLY A 69 4.54 3.18 1.28
C GLY A 69 4.18 4.20 0.21
N PHE A 70 4.96 5.27 0.02
CA PHE A 70 4.67 6.30 -0.97
C PHE A 70 5.86 6.61 -1.89
N CYS A 71 7.02 7.02 -1.38
CA CYS A 71 8.15 7.40 -2.23
C CYS A 71 9.51 7.06 -1.64
N LYS A 72 10.47 6.72 -2.51
CA LYS A 72 11.87 6.47 -2.11
C LYS A 72 12.85 6.80 -3.23
N SER A 73 13.95 7.46 -2.89
CA SER A 73 15.11 7.58 -3.78
C SER A 73 16.02 6.37 -3.60
N ALA A 74 16.16 5.53 -4.63
CA ALA A 74 17.05 4.36 -4.58
C ALA A 74 18.26 4.52 -5.51
N THR A 75 19.38 3.97 -5.07
CA THR A 75 20.62 3.86 -5.83
C THR A 75 20.54 2.76 -6.88
N ILE A 76 21.38 2.86 -7.93
CA ILE A 76 21.57 1.75 -8.89
C ILE A 76 22.04 0.45 -8.22
N ARG A 77 22.75 0.54 -7.08
CA ARG A 77 23.19 -0.62 -6.30
C ARG A 77 22.01 -1.33 -5.64
N GLU A 78 21.07 -0.60 -5.06
CA GLU A 78 19.82 -1.16 -4.53
C GLU A 78 18.97 -1.80 -5.63
N ILE A 79 18.86 -1.13 -6.78
CA ILE A 79 18.14 -1.69 -7.94
C ILE A 79 18.76 -3.02 -8.40
N ARG A 80 20.10 -3.10 -8.43
CA ARG A 80 20.81 -4.35 -8.76
C ARG A 80 20.53 -5.47 -7.76
N LYS A 81 20.48 -5.16 -6.45
CA LYS A 81 20.12 -6.15 -5.41
C LYS A 81 18.72 -6.74 -5.62
N HIS A 82 17.84 -5.99 -6.27
CA HIS A 82 16.48 -6.39 -6.60
C HIS A 82 16.34 -6.95 -8.02
N ASN A 83 17.43 -7.45 -8.63
CA ASN A 83 17.46 -8.01 -9.98
C ASN A 83 16.85 -7.07 -11.03
N TYR A 84 17.05 -5.76 -10.86
CA TYR A 84 16.55 -4.71 -11.76
C TYR A 84 15.01 -4.64 -11.88
N ILE A 85 14.25 -5.26 -10.98
CA ILE A 85 12.80 -5.12 -10.95
C ILE A 85 12.44 -3.71 -10.46
N LEU A 86 11.69 -2.94 -11.27
CA LEU A 86 11.40 -1.51 -11.03
C LEU A 86 10.01 -1.23 -10.45
N THR A 87 9.33 -2.23 -9.90
CA THR A 87 8.03 -2.05 -9.25
C THR A 87 8.19 -1.17 -7.99
N PRO A 88 7.54 0.00 -7.88
CA PRO A 88 7.74 0.95 -6.78
C PRO A 88 7.56 0.34 -5.38
N GLY A 89 6.55 -0.53 -5.21
CA GLY A 89 6.27 -1.21 -3.94
C GLY A 89 7.45 -2.00 -3.35
N ARG A 90 8.42 -2.42 -4.17
CA ARG A 90 9.64 -3.10 -3.71
C ARG A 90 10.64 -2.17 -3.04
N TYR A 91 10.57 -0.86 -3.31
CA TYR A 91 11.49 0.14 -2.80
C TYR A 91 10.87 1.00 -1.70
N VAL A 92 9.61 1.37 -1.83
CA VAL A 92 8.97 2.33 -0.91
C VAL A 92 8.60 1.72 0.45
N GLY A 93 8.67 0.40 0.61
CA GLY A 93 8.28 -0.29 1.84
C GLY A 93 6.77 -0.27 2.08
N ALA A 94 6.34 -0.69 3.28
CA ALA A 94 4.95 -0.57 3.70
C ALA A 94 4.75 0.76 4.44
N ALA A 95 3.63 1.44 4.18
CA ALA A 95 3.20 2.51 5.07
C ALA A 95 3.00 1.91 6.47
N PRO A 96 3.34 2.64 7.56
CA PRO A 96 3.00 2.20 8.90
C PRO A 96 1.50 1.91 8.92
N GLN A 97 1.14 0.65 9.16
CA GLN A 97 -0.24 0.33 9.50
C GLN A 97 -0.50 0.97 10.86
N LYS A 98 -1.73 1.45 11.10
CA LYS A 98 -2.16 1.64 12.49
C LYS A 98 -1.88 0.31 13.18
N GLU A 99 -0.97 0.31 14.15
CA GLU A 99 -0.85 -0.82 15.04
C GLU A 99 -2.24 -1.03 15.63
N ASP A 100 -2.66 -2.28 15.71
CA ASP A 100 -3.89 -2.60 16.41
C ASP A 100 -3.69 -2.11 17.85
N ASP A 101 -4.60 -1.27 18.35
CA ASP A 101 -4.51 -0.75 19.71
C ASP A 101 -4.64 -1.89 20.74
N GLU A 102 -5.13 -3.06 20.32
CA GLU A 102 -5.23 -4.29 21.10
C GLU A 102 -3.89 -5.07 21.09
N PRO A 103 -3.30 -5.37 22.27
CA PRO A 103 -2.14 -6.26 22.38
C PRO A 103 -2.40 -7.61 21.71
N PHE A 104 -1.37 -8.18 21.08
CA PHE A 104 -1.50 -9.45 20.33
C PHE A 104 -2.16 -10.57 21.14
N GLU A 105 -1.79 -10.73 22.40
CA GLU A 105 -2.34 -11.76 23.29
C GLU A 105 -3.83 -11.54 23.57
N GLU A 106 -4.25 -10.30 23.85
CA GLU A 106 -5.66 -9.97 24.09
C GLU A 106 -6.50 -10.22 22.84
N LYS A 107 -5.98 -9.81 21.67
CA LYS A 107 -6.58 -10.07 20.37
C LYS A 107 -6.75 -11.56 20.11
N MET A 108 -5.72 -12.35 20.40
CA MET A 108 -5.75 -13.79 20.17
C MET A 108 -6.78 -14.48 21.07
N GLN A 109 -6.85 -14.11 22.35
CA GLN A 109 -7.86 -14.63 23.27
C GLN A 109 -9.28 -14.31 22.79
N ARG A 110 -9.53 -13.05 22.40
CA ARG A 110 -10.83 -12.61 21.87
C ARG A 110 -11.22 -13.35 20.60
N LEU A 111 -10.30 -13.48 19.63
CA LEU A 111 -10.56 -14.19 18.38
C LEU A 111 -10.81 -15.68 18.59
N ILE A 112 -10.09 -16.34 19.51
CA ILE A 112 -10.34 -17.74 19.85
C ILE A 112 -11.72 -17.91 20.51
N ALA A 113 -12.11 -17.00 21.41
CA ALA A 113 -13.44 -17.02 22.01
C ALA A 113 -14.55 -16.87 20.95
N GLN A 114 -14.41 -15.88 20.06
CA GLN A 114 -15.34 -15.68 18.94
C GLN A 114 -15.41 -16.90 18.01
N LEU A 115 -14.26 -17.51 17.69
CA LEU A 115 -14.23 -18.71 16.86
C LEU A 115 -14.98 -19.88 17.51
N ARG A 116 -14.80 -20.08 18.82
CA ARG A 116 -15.50 -21.15 19.55
C ARG A 116 -17.01 -20.93 19.61
N GLU A 117 -17.44 -19.69 19.81
CA GLU A 117 -18.86 -19.31 19.78
C GLU A 117 -19.46 -19.60 18.40
N GLN A 118 -18.81 -19.15 17.33
CA GLN A 118 -19.25 -19.40 15.95
C GLN A 118 -19.29 -20.90 15.62
N GLN A 119 -18.34 -21.69 16.11
CA GLN A 119 -18.34 -23.15 15.96
C GLN A 119 -19.50 -23.82 16.69
N ALA A 120 -19.87 -23.33 17.88
CA ALA A 120 -21.01 -23.85 18.62
C ALA A 120 -22.33 -23.52 17.90
N GLU A 121 -22.48 -22.29 17.40
CA GLU A 121 -23.67 -21.89 16.65
C GLU A 121 -23.78 -22.65 15.31
N ALA A 122 -22.66 -22.84 14.61
CA ALA A 122 -22.62 -23.66 13.40
C ALA A 122 -23.12 -25.09 13.65
N LYS A 123 -22.63 -25.77 14.69
CA LYS A 123 -23.09 -27.13 15.04
C LYS A 123 -24.59 -27.19 15.34
N LYS A 124 -25.13 -26.17 16.01
CA LYS A 124 -26.56 -26.09 16.31
C LYS A 124 -27.39 -25.90 15.04
N LEU A 125 -26.93 -25.04 14.14
CA LEU A 125 -27.56 -24.83 12.84
C LEU A 125 -27.48 -26.10 11.98
N ASP A 126 -26.34 -26.78 11.93
CA ASP A 126 -26.16 -28.04 11.22
C ASP A 126 -27.14 -29.12 11.73
N ALA A 127 -27.30 -29.24 13.05
CA ALA A 127 -28.26 -30.16 13.64
C ALA A 127 -29.72 -29.81 13.29
N ALA A 128 -30.06 -28.51 13.30
CA ALA A 128 -31.39 -28.05 12.91
C ALA A 128 -31.66 -28.30 11.41
N ILE A 129 -30.67 -28.08 10.55
CA ILE A 129 -30.74 -28.37 9.11
C ILE A 129 -30.94 -29.87 8.88
N ALA A 130 -30.17 -30.73 9.56
CA ALA A 130 -30.30 -32.18 9.43
C ALA A 130 -31.70 -32.66 9.81
N LYS A 131 -32.23 -32.18 10.95
CA LYS A 131 -33.59 -32.50 11.39
C LYS A 131 -34.65 -32.04 10.38
N ASN A 132 -34.53 -30.83 9.84
CA ASN A 132 -35.47 -30.34 8.84
C ASN A 132 -35.40 -31.16 7.53
N LEU A 133 -34.21 -31.62 7.14
CA LEU A 133 -34.05 -32.49 5.97
C LEU A 133 -34.66 -33.87 6.19
N GLU A 134 -34.54 -34.44 7.39
CA GLU A 134 -35.22 -35.68 7.78
C GLU A 134 -36.75 -35.53 7.68
N GLU A 135 -37.32 -34.46 8.26
CA GLU A 135 -38.76 -34.17 8.20
C GLU A 135 -39.29 -33.99 6.77
N LEU A 136 -38.45 -33.48 5.86
CA LEU A 136 -38.77 -33.30 4.44
C LEU A 136 -38.48 -34.54 3.58
N GLY A 137 -37.96 -35.63 4.16
CA GLY A 137 -37.67 -36.88 3.45
C GLY A 137 -36.35 -36.93 2.68
N TYR A 138 -35.41 -36.02 2.98
CA TYR A 138 -34.09 -35.92 2.33
C TYR A 138 -32.92 -36.26 3.29
N GLY A 139 -33.17 -36.78 4.49
CA GLY A 139 -32.17 -37.05 5.54
C GLY A 139 -31.31 -38.31 5.34
N GLY A 140 -30.86 -38.60 4.11
CA GLY A 140 -30.01 -39.75 3.78
C GLY A 140 -28.52 -39.54 4.02
#